data_AF-A0A0E3SFB9-F1
#
_entry.id   AF-A0A0E3SFB9-F1
#
_cell.length_a   1.000
_cell.length_b   1.000
_cell.length_c   1.000
_cell.angle_alpha   90.00
_cell.angle_beta   90.00
_cell.angle_gamma   90.00
#
_symmetry.space_group_name_H-M   'P 1'
#
loop_
_entity.id
_entity.type
_entity.pdbx_description
1 polymer ?
#
loop_
_entity_poly.entity_id
_entity_poly.type
_entity_poly.pdbx_seq_one_letter_code
_entity_poly.pdbx_strand_id
1 'polypeptide(L)'
;MVISILEFISKLSDRNIVKYSLSRIQNGNIINHFNKFQKIHLIGPKCSSFYLRDLSYIYPLDKEIKKEDLIYLQPIDVWVKKIALKAEIINENEKNEDVMRKSIVKTCLDSGVSATEFNQEPGI
;
A
#
# COMPACT_ATOMS: atom_id res chain seq x y z
N MET A 1 -16.99 4.81 -9.05
CA MET A 1 -15.69 4.11 -8.98
C MET A 1 -15.23 3.65 -10.36
N VAL A 2 -15.93 2.72 -11.03
CA VAL A 2 -15.48 2.12 -12.31
C VAL A 2 -15.25 3.17 -13.41
N ILE A 3 -16.19 4.08 -13.64
CA ILE A 3 -16.04 5.14 -14.67
C ILE A 3 -14.78 5.98 -14.40
N SER A 4 -14.56 6.42 -13.17
CA SER A 4 -13.37 7.21 -12.80
C SER A 4 -12.06 6.44 -12.94
N ILE A 5 -12.06 5.11 -12.73
CA ILE A 5 -10.91 4.25 -13.03
C ILE A 5 -10.68 4.20 -14.54
N LEU A 6 -11.72 4.00 -15.34
CA LEU A 6 -11.61 3.97 -16.81
C LEU A 6 -11.15 5.31 -17.38
N GLU A 7 -11.61 6.43 -16.81
CA GLU A 7 -11.14 7.79 -17.14
C GLU A 7 -9.67 8.02 -16.76
N PHE A 8 -9.22 7.43 -15.65
CA PHE A 8 -7.80 7.46 -15.28
C PHE A 8 -6.97 6.68 -16.30
N ILE A 9 -7.40 5.47 -16.62
CA ILE A 9 -6.71 4.55 -17.54
C ILE A 9 -6.68 5.12 -18.96
N SER A 10 -7.76 5.76 -19.42
CA SER A 10 -7.83 6.34 -20.76
C SER A 10 -6.82 7.47 -21.01
N LYS A 11 -6.31 8.09 -19.93
CA LYS A 11 -5.27 9.13 -19.96
C LYS A 11 -3.85 8.56 -19.98
N LEU A 12 -3.68 7.25 -19.81
CA LEU A 12 -2.39 6.58 -19.92
C LEU A 12 -2.08 6.28 -21.39
N SER A 13 -0.81 6.42 -21.79
CA SER A 13 -0.39 6.26 -23.18
C SER A 13 -0.71 4.89 -23.76
N ASP A 14 -0.57 3.82 -22.96
CA ASP A 14 -0.83 2.44 -23.35
C ASP A 14 -2.09 1.83 -22.70
N ARG A 15 -2.85 2.64 -21.95
CA ARG A 15 -4.04 2.21 -21.18
C ARG A 15 -3.77 1.01 -20.26
N ASN A 16 -2.51 0.78 -19.88
CA ASN A 16 -2.11 -0.32 -19.03
C ASN A 16 -1.74 0.20 -17.64
N ILE A 17 -2.69 0.11 -16.71
CA ILE A 17 -2.50 0.59 -15.34
C ILE A 17 -1.38 -0.16 -14.61
N VAL A 18 -1.19 -1.46 -14.89
CA VAL A 18 -0.13 -2.25 -14.26
C VAL A 18 1.23 -1.75 -14.73
N LYS A 19 1.46 -1.68 -16.04
CA LYS A 19 2.71 -1.17 -16.61
C LYS A 19 3.01 0.26 -16.17
N TYR A 20 1.99 1.12 -16.14
CA TYR A 20 2.11 2.45 -15.56
C TYR A 20 2.63 2.38 -14.11
N SER A 21 1.98 1.58 -13.27
CA SER A 21 2.31 1.48 -11.84
C SER A 21 3.70 0.90 -11.59
N LEU A 22 4.10 -0.14 -12.32
CA LEU A 22 5.45 -0.70 -12.28
C LEU A 22 6.51 0.37 -12.57
N SER A 23 6.30 1.17 -13.62
CA SER A 23 7.22 2.26 -13.95
C SER A 23 7.29 3.31 -12.84
N ARG A 24 6.19 3.57 -12.11
CA ARG A 24 6.20 4.51 -10.98
C ARG A 24 6.97 3.96 -9.80
N ILE A 25 6.81 2.67 -9.48
CA ILE A 25 7.52 2.01 -8.38
C ILE A 25 9.02 1.97 -8.68
N GLN A 26 9.41 1.47 -9.85
CA GLN A 26 10.82 1.37 -10.27
C GLN A 26 11.56 2.72 -10.31
N ASN A 27 10.83 3.80 -10.58
CA ASN A 27 11.36 5.17 -10.56
C ASN A 27 11.27 5.84 -9.17
N GLY A 28 11.05 5.09 -8.08
CA GLY A 28 10.99 5.62 -6.71
C GLY A 28 9.87 6.64 -6.47
N ASN A 29 8.77 6.53 -7.21
CA ASN A 29 7.67 7.52 -7.22
C ASN A 29 6.41 7.03 -6.47
N ILE A 30 6.57 6.17 -5.46
CA ILE A 30 5.48 5.49 -4.75
C ILE A 30 4.54 6.49 -4.07
N ILE A 31 5.05 7.44 -3.29
CA ILE A 31 4.22 8.49 -2.64
C ILE A 31 3.33 9.25 -3.65
N ASN A 32 3.92 9.69 -4.76
CA ASN A 32 3.21 10.42 -5.80
C ASN A 32 2.14 9.54 -6.45
N HIS A 33 2.43 8.26 -6.62
CA HIS A 33 1.53 7.30 -7.21
C HIS A 33 0.34 6.98 -6.28
N PHE A 34 0.62 6.71 -5.01
CA PHE A 34 -0.36 6.55 -3.94
C PHE A 34 -1.32 7.74 -3.85
N ASN A 35 -0.78 8.96 -3.78
CA ASN A 35 -1.58 10.18 -3.74
C ASN A 35 -2.39 10.41 -5.02
N LYS A 36 -1.85 10.00 -6.18
CA LYS A 36 -2.55 10.13 -7.46
C LYS A 36 -3.74 9.17 -7.57
N PHE A 37 -3.63 7.95 -7.04
CA PHE A 37 -4.76 7.02 -7.00
C PHE A 37 -5.91 7.49 -6.13
N GLN A 38 -5.61 8.20 -5.04
CA GLN A 38 -6.64 8.76 -4.17
C GLN A 38 -7.48 9.86 -4.83
N LYS A 39 -7.03 10.39 -5.98
CA LYS A 39 -7.84 11.32 -6.79
C LYS A 39 -8.91 10.60 -7.61
N ILE A 40 -8.90 9.28 -7.66
CA ILE A 40 -9.93 8.48 -8.33
C ILE A 40 -11.11 8.29 -7.36
N HIS A 41 -12.32 8.57 -7.83
CA HIS A 41 -13.53 8.51 -7.00
C HIS A 41 -13.71 7.15 -6.31
N LEU A 42 -13.82 7.17 -4.98
CA LEU A 42 -13.93 6.03 -4.05
C LEU A 42 -12.67 5.18 -3.87
N ILE A 43 -11.51 5.63 -4.37
CA ILE A 43 -10.22 5.03 -4.03
C ILE A 43 -9.59 5.85 -2.91
N GLY A 44 -9.52 5.27 -1.71
CA GLY A 44 -8.85 5.88 -0.56
C GLY A 44 -7.50 5.23 -0.24
N PRO A 45 -6.84 5.68 0.85
CA PRO A 45 -5.56 5.14 1.31
C PRO A 45 -5.52 3.62 1.38
N LYS A 46 -6.55 2.98 1.95
CA LYS A 46 -6.68 1.52 2.04
C LYS A 46 -6.53 0.86 0.66
N CYS A 47 -7.38 1.21 -0.30
CA CYS A 47 -7.39 0.61 -1.64
C CYS A 47 -6.10 0.88 -2.41
N SER A 48 -5.55 2.10 -2.31
CA SER A 48 -4.26 2.41 -2.93
C SER A 48 -3.12 1.54 -2.38
N SER A 49 -3.13 1.26 -1.07
CA SER A 49 -2.09 0.45 -0.44
C SER A 49 -2.18 -1.01 -0.83
N PHE A 50 -3.40 -1.57 -0.83
CA PHE A 50 -3.64 -2.94 -1.31
C PHE A 50 -3.09 -3.13 -2.72
N TYR A 51 -3.47 -2.23 -3.64
CA TYR A 51 -3.01 -2.30 -5.01
C TYR A 51 -1.47 -2.24 -5.15
N LEU A 52 -0.82 -1.30 -4.44
CA LEU A 52 0.64 -1.15 -4.52
C LEU A 52 1.38 -2.33 -3.90
N ARG A 53 0.89 -2.83 -2.76
CA ARG A 53 1.44 -4.02 -2.09
C ARG A 53 1.32 -5.25 -2.99
N ASP A 54 0.14 -5.50 -3.54
CA ASP A 54 -0.11 -6.70 -4.35
C ASP A 54 0.70 -6.68 -5.64
N LEU A 55 0.86 -5.50 -6.26
CA LEU A 55 1.80 -5.34 -7.37
C LEU A 55 3.23 -5.65 -6.97
N SER A 56 3.67 -5.16 -5.80
CA SER A 56 5.05 -5.35 -5.32
C SER A 56 5.35 -6.80 -4.93
N TYR A 57 4.32 -7.56 -4.59
CA TYR A 57 4.41 -8.99 -4.32
C TYR A 57 4.42 -9.82 -5.61
N ILE A 58 3.50 -9.53 -6.54
CA ILE A 58 3.37 -10.28 -7.80
C ILE A 58 4.56 -10.02 -8.73
N TYR A 59 5.03 -8.76 -8.77
CA TYR A 59 6.23 -8.36 -9.47
C TYR A 59 7.29 -8.11 -8.40
N PRO A 60 8.37 -8.91 -8.32
CA PRO A 60 9.33 -8.86 -7.20
C PRO A 60 10.12 -7.54 -7.19
N LEU A 61 9.49 -6.48 -6.68
CA LEU A 61 9.95 -5.09 -6.67
C LEU A 61 10.59 -4.69 -5.33
N ASP A 62 10.88 -5.67 -4.47
CA ASP A 62 11.38 -5.44 -3.10
C ASP A 62 12.69 -4.65 -3.07
N LYS A 63 13.49 -4.72 -4.15
CA LYS A 63 14.77 -4.00 -4.26
C LYS A 63 14.60 -2.54 -4.64
N GLU A 64 13.47 -2.21 -5.26
CA GLU A 64 13.13 -0.88 -5.77
C GLU A 64 12.38 -0.05 -4.72
N ILE A 65 11.78 -0.71 -3.73
CA ILE A 65 10.98 -0.06 -2.68
C ILE A 65 11.87 0.35 -1.53
N LYS A 66 11.89 1.66 -1.24
CA LYS A 66 12.63 2.19 -0.10
C LYS A 66 11.86 1.95 1.21
N LYS A 67 12.59 1.87 2.33
CA LYS A 67 11.98 1.62 3.65
C LYS A 67 10.95 2.69 4.03
N GLU A 68 11.22 3.94 3.68
CA GLU A 68 10.32 5.07 3.88
C GLU A 68 9.02 4.99 3.09
N ASP A 69 9.00 4.25 1.96
CA ASP A 69 7.83 4.10 1.11
C ASP A 69 6.92 2.95 1.55
N LEU A 70 7.39 2.05 2.43
CA LEU A 70 6.62 0.89 2.92
C LEU A 70 5.29 1.29 3.58
N ILE A 71 5.22 2.49 4.16
CA ILE A 71 3.98 3.02 4.77
C ILE A 71 2.84 3.16 3.75
N TYR A 72 3.16 3.37 2.47
CA TYR A 72 2.19 3.50 1.39
C TYR A 72 1.70 2.15 0.88
N LEU A 73 2.41 1.07 1.21
CA LEU A 73 2.04 -0.31 0.91
C LEU A 73 1.27 -0.97 2.07
N GLN A 74 1.13 -0.30 3.21
CA GLN A 74 0.47 -0.84 4.40
C GLN A 74 -1.02 -0.46 4.46
N PRO A 75 -1.97 -1.23 3.89
CA PRO A 75 -3.39 -0.96 4.10
C PRO A 75 -3.75 -1.03 5.58
N ILE A 76 -4.57 -0.08 6.04
CA ILE A 76 -5.27 -0.15 7.32
C ILE A 76 -6.71 -0.54 7.03
N ASP A 77 -7.08 -1.74 7.46
CA ASP A 77 -8.45 -2.22 7.41
C ASP A 77 -8.87 -2.82 8.75
N VAL A 78 -10.08 -3.36 8.80
CA VAL A 78 -10.64 -3.92 10.04
C VAL A 78 -9.77 -5.06 10.59
N TRP A 79 -9.19 -5.90 9.73
CA TRP A 79 -8.38 -7.04 10.15
C TRP A 79 -6.97 -6.63 10.51
N VAL A 80 -6.33 -5.80 9.70
CA VAL A 80 -5.00 -5.24 10.01
C VAL A 80 -5.06 -4.48 11.34
N LYS A 81 -6.11 -3.70 11.59
CA LYS A 81 -6.29 -3.00 12.87
C LYS A 81 -6.43 -3.97 14.03
N LYS A 82 -7.25 -5.02 13.90
CA LYS A 82 -7.42 -6.05 14.94
C LYS A 82 -6.11 -6.79 15.24
N ILE A 83 -5.35 -7.14 14.22
CA ILE A 83 -4.05 -7.81 14.37
C ILE A 83 -3.05 -6.87 15.04
N ALA A 84 -2.96 -5.61 14.60
CA ALA A 84 -2.06 -4.63 15.20
C ALA A 84 -2.38 -4.34 16.67
N LEU A 85 -3.67 -4.33 17.05
CA LEU A 85 -4.10 -4.25 18.45
C LEU A 85 -3.70 -5.50 19.24
N LYS A 86 -3.98 -6.68 18.70
CA LYS A 86 -3.65 -7.96 19.35
C LYS A 86 -2.14 -8.16 19.53
N ALA A 87 -1.35 -7.65 18.59
CA ALA A 87 0.11 -7.67 18.64
C ALA A 87 0.71 -6.48 19.41
N GLU A 88 -0.11 -5.66 20.08
CA GLU A 88 0.31 -4.51 20.89
C GLU A 88 1.13 -3.46 20.12
N ILE A 89 0.99 -3.41 18.79
CA ILE A 89 1.66 -2.44 17.91
C ILE A 89 1.01 -1.06 18.01
N ILE A 90 -0.32 -1.04 18.22
CA ILE A 90 -1.12 0.17 18.38
C ILE A 90 -2.05 0.03 19.59
N ASN A 91 -2.52 1.15 20.13
CA ASN A 91 -3.50 1.17 21.21
C ASN A 91 -4.94 1.29 20.67
N GLU A 92 -5.93 0.95 21.50
CA GLU A 92 -7.37 1.00 21.13
C GLU A 92 -7.86 2.41 20.78
N ASN A 93 -7.21 3.43 21.34
CA ASN A 93 -7.53 4.84 21.13
C ASN A 93 -6.93 5.41 19.84
N GLU A 94 -6.07 4.66 19.15
CA GLU A 94 -5.45 5.11 17.91
C GLU A 94 -6.52 5.20 16.81
N LYS A 95 -6.61 6.39 16.23
CA LYS A 95 -7.57 6.75 15.17
C LYS A 95 -6.87 7.26 13.92
N ASN A 96 -5.60 7.64 14.02
CA ASN A 96 -4.82 8.14 12.92
C ASN A 96 -4.19 6.97 12.15
N GLU A 97 -4.70 6.70 10.95
CA GLU A 97 -4.19 5.63 10.09
C GLU A 97 -2.71 5.82 9.70
N ASP A 98 -2.23 7.05 9.58
CA ASP A 98 -0.82 7.30 9.25
C ASP A 98 0.09 6.90 10.42
N VAL A 99 -0.35 7.13 11.65
CA VAL A 99 0.36 6.64 12.85
C VAL A 99 0.34 5.11 12.86
N MET A 100 -0.81 4.48 12.60
CA MET A 100 -0.91 3.01 12.55
C MET A 100 0.04 2.42 11.51
N ARG A 101 0.06 2.96 10.28
CA ARG A 101 0.95 2.50 9.19
C ARG A 101 2.41 2.57 9.61
N LYS A 102 2.82 3.71 10.18
CA LYS A 102 4.19 3.92 10.65
C LYS A 102 4.54 2.95 11.77
N SER A 103 3.66 2.73 12.74
CA SER A 103 3.90 1.79 13.84
C SER A 103 4.03 0.35 13.36
N ILE A 104 3.18 -0.10 12.43
CA ILE A 104 3.27 -1.45 11.85
C ILE A 104 4.57 -1.63 11.08
N VAL A 105 4.88 -0.72 10.16
CA VAL A 105 6.12 -0.80 9.36
C VAL A 105 7.35 -0.78 10.26
N LYS A 106 7.39 0.14 11.23
CA LYS A 106 8.50 0.22 12.18
C LYS A 106 8.67 -1.08 12.95
N THR A 107 7.60 -1.64 13.51
CA THR A 107 7.66 -2.88 14.30
C THR A 107 8.13 -4.06 13.45
N CYS A 108 7.68 -4.16 12.19
CA CYS A 108 8.13 -5.20 11.28
C CYS A 108 9.63 -5.09 10.98
N LEU A 109 10.09 -3.87 10.66
CA LEU A 109 11.51 -3.60 10.40
C LEU A 109 12.39 -3.89 11.63
N ASP A 110 11.96 -3.46 12.82
CA ASP A 110 12.68 -3.69 14.07
C ASP A 110 12.76 -5.19 14.43
N SER A 111 11.75 -5.97 14.01
CA SER A 111 11.68 -7.43 14.25
C SER A 111 12.31 -8.27 13.12
N GLY A 112 12.82 -7.64 12.06
CA GLY A 112 13.41 -8.33 10.91
C GLY A 112 12.41 -9.12 10.05
N VAL A 113 11.12 -8.78 10.11
CA VAL A 113 10.06 -9.41 9.31
C VAL A 113 9.58 -8.48 8.20
N SER A 114 8.98 -9.05 7.16
CA SER A 114 8.46 -8.26 6.05
C SER A 114 7.21 -7.46 6.47
N ALA A 115 7.27 -6.15 6.27
CA ALA A 115 6.11 -5.27 6.48
C ALA A 115 5.00 -5.52 5.43
N THR A 116 5.38 -5.87 4.20
CA THR A 116 4.42 -6.15 3.12
C THR A 116 3.68 -7.46 3.34
N GLU A 117 4.31 -8.44 3.99
CA GLU A 117 3.68 -9.73 4.31
C GLU A 117 2.79 -9.67 5.57
N PHE A 118 2.93 -8.64 6.42
CA PHE A 118 2.15 -8.48 7.66
C PHE A 118 0.63 -8.62 7.46
N ASN A 119 0.14 -8.26 6.28
CA ASN A 119 -1.28 -8.21 5.93
C ASN A 119 -1.61 -9.04 4.68
N GLN A 120 -0.72 -9.95 4.29
CA GLN A 120 -1.00 -10.94 3.25
C GLN A 120 -1.55 -12.21 3.90
N GLU A 121 -2.59 -12.79 3.30
CA GLU A 121 -2.99 -14.13 3.68
C GLU A 121 -1.94 -15.12 3.17
N PRO A 122 -1.41 -16.01 4.01
CA PRO A 122 -0.52 -17.07 3.54
C PRO A 122 -1.34 -18.05 2.69
N GLY A 123 -1.22 -17.99 1.36
CA GLY A 123 -1.81 -19.02 0.49
C GLY A 123 -2.40 -18.62 -0.86
N ILE A 124 -1.85 -17.63 -1.57
CA ILE A 124 -1.92 -17.60 -3.04
C ILE A 124 -0.52 -17.88 -3.58
#